data_AF-M5BZL8-F1
#
_entry.id   AF-M5BZL8-F1
#
_cell.length_a   1.000
_cell.length_b   1.000
_cell.length_c   1.000
_cell.angle_alpha   90.00
_cell.angle_beta   90.00
_cell.angle_gamma   90.00
#
_symmetry.space_group_name_H-M   'P 1'
#
loop_
_entity.id
_entity.type
_entity.pdbx_description
1 polymer ?
#
loop_
_entity_poly.entity_id
_entity_poly.type
_entity_poly.pdbx_seq_one_letter_code
_entity_poly.pdbx_strand_id
1 'polypeptide(L)'
;MLNEPDDDLHRPDPRRDRKLDSAGSFFTARGIVNLGCLVLLAVGLICLFAVYPMVSYLVKRESTTLGGYNLGGVNASGQVPDIGNFGLIDRDTPESAFYHTSLNDGSEWELVFSDEFNADGRTFYPGDDPYWEAADLHYWGTNNLEWYSPDMVSTSNGHLNLTLARQKWRGLDYKGGMLTSWNKFCFTGGYFVANISLPGSSTVYGLWPAMWALGNLGRAGYGASLDGMWPYSYDTCDVGTLPNQTRPDGTPINATRNGDKYNGDVLSYLPGQRLSACTCEGESHPGPKRKASETDGRGQSGGFVGRAVPEIDVLEAQVDAGTLIGHVSQSGQWAPFNYAYDWWNTT
;
A
#
# COMPACT_ATOMS: atom_id res chain seq x y z
N MET A 1 -77.81 23.54 56.25
CA MET A 1 -76.45 23.06 55.90
C MET A 1 -76.55 22.53 54.50
N LEU A 2 -75.89 23.23 53.57
CA LEU A 2 -75.88 22.88 52.14
C LEU A 2 -74.93 21.69 51.98
N ASN A 3 -75.39 20.61 51.33
CA ASN A 3 -74.52 19.51 50.91
C ASN A 3 -73.51 20.06 49.90
N GLU A 4 -72.23 19.80 50.14
CA GLU A 4 -71.15 20.09 49.20
C GLU A 4 -71.00 18.91 48.21
N PRO A 5 -70.64 19.16 46.95
CA PRO A 5 -70.64 18.15 45.88
C PRO A 5 -69.64 17.00 46.09
N ASP A 6 -68.75 17.08 47.08
CA ASP A 6 -67.80 16.03 47.46
C ASP A 6 -68.20 15.24 48.71
N ASP A 7 -69.35 15.54 49.33
CA ASP A 7 -69.86 14.83 50.51
C ASP A 7 -70.06 13.32 50.26
N ASP A 8 -70.33 12.92 49.01
CA ASP A 8 -70.44 11.51 48.58
C ASP A 8 -69.09 10.78 48.58
N LEU A 9 -67.97 11.50 48.51
CA LEU A 9 -66.61 10.93 48.51
C LEU A 9 -66.14 10.59 49.93
N HIS A 10 -66.68 11.28 50.94
CA HIS A 10 -66.25 11.20 52.33
C HIS A 10 -67.14 10.35 53.23
N ARG A 11 -68.22 9.75 52.68
CA ARG A 11 -69.06 8.79 53.39
C ARG A 11 -68.66 7.35 53.04
N PRO A 12 -68.06 6.60 53.98
CA PRO A 12 -67.75 5.19 53.73
C PRO A 12 -69.05 4.39 53.55
N ASP A 13 -69.20 3.69 52.42
CA ASP A 13 -70.33 2.80 52.11
C ASP A 13 -69.91 1.33 52.36
N PRO A 14 -70.42 0.70 53.43
CA PRO A 14 -70.05 -0.67 53.80
C PRO A 14 -70.38 -1.72 52.72
N ARG A 15 -71.26 -1.42 51.76
CA ARG A 15 -71.60 -2.34 50.65
C ARG A 15 -70.66 -2.18 49.45
N ARG A 16 -70.20 -0.97 49.17
CA ARG A 16 -69.22 -0.68 48.09
C ARG A 16 -67.85 -1.22 48.47
N ASP A 17 -67.42 -0.93 49.69
CA ASP A 17 -66.05 -1.24 50.14
C ASP A 17 -65.87 -2.77 50.30
N ARG A 18 -66.91 -3.51 50.70
CA ARG A 18 -66.90 -4.99 50.73
C ARG A 18 -66.77 -5.65 49.35
N LYS A 19 -67.11 -4.96 48.26
CA LYS A 19 -67.05 -5.49 46.89
C LYS A 19 -65.73 -5.18 46.19
N LEU A 20 -65.01 -4.14 46.63
CA LEU A 20 -63.73 -3.70 46.10
C LEU A 20 -62.54 -4.25 46.90
N ASP A 21 -62.71 -4.49 48.21
CA ASP A 21 -61.65 -5.01 49.09
C ASP A 21 -61.63 -6.55 49.19
N SER A 22 -62.34 -7.27 48.31
CA SER A 22 -62.14 -8.72 48.19
C SER A 22 -60.84 -8.98 47.41
N ALA A 23 -59.78 -9.32 48.15
CA ALA A 23 -58.51 -9.78 47.61
C ALA A 23 -58.70 -10.84 46.51
N GLY A 24 -58.14 -10.61 45.31
CA GLY A 24 -58.07 -11.66 44.29
C GLY A 24 -57.87 -11.20 42.86
N SER A 25 -56.64 -10.78 42.48
CA SER A 25 -56.06 -11.16 41.18
C SER A 25 -54.58 -10.78 41.13
N PHE A 26 -53.71 -11.77 40.98
CA PHE A 26 -52.27 -11.56 40.71
C PHE A 26 -52.01 -10.97 39.32
N PHE A 27 -52.96 -11.10 38.39
CA PHE A 27 -52.88 -10.59 37.02
C PHE A 27 -53.86 -9.43 36.83
N THR A 28 -53.42 -8.24 37.18
CA THR A 28 -54.11 -7.01 36.78
C THR A 28 -53.51 -6.49 35.47
N ALA A 29 -54.33 -5.91 34.59
CA ALA A 29 -53.84 -5.33 33.34
C ALA A 29 -52.74 -4.27 33.59
N ARG A 30 -52.85 -3.51 34.68
CA ARG A 30 -51.81 -2.57 35.14
C ARG A 30 -50.52 -3.28 35.57
N GLY A 31 -50.61 -4.41 36.28
CA GLY A 31 -49.45 -5.21 36.66
C GLY A 31 -48.72 -5.79 35.46
N ILE A 32 -49.45 -6.30 34.45
CA ILE A 32 -48.87 -6.84 33.21
C ILE A 32 -48.16 -5.74 32.42
N VAL A 33 -48.76 -4.55 32.29
CA VAL A 33 -48.16 -3.41 31.58
C VAL A 33 -46.89 -2.93 32.28
N ASN A 34 -46.89 -2.82 33.61
CA ASN A 34 -45.71 -2.39 34.37
C ASN A 34 -44.58 -3.43 34.30
N LEU A 35 -44.90 -4.72 34.42
CA LEU A 35 -43.91 -5.79 34.31
C LEU A 35 -43.34 -5.85 32.88
N GLY A 36 -44.17 -5.69 31.86
CA GLY A 36 -43.74 -5.60 30.47
C GLY A 36 -42.81 -4.42 30.21
N CYS A 37 -43.12 -3.24 30.76
CA CYS A 37 -42.26 -2.07 30.66
C CYS A 37 -40.89 -2.29 31.34
N LEU A 38 -40.87 -2.90 32.53
CA LEU A 38 -39.64 -3.25 33.23
C LEU A 38 -38.78 -4.25 32.45
N VAL A 39 -39.40 -5.26 31.84
CA VAL A 39 -38.69 -6.24 30.99
C VAL A 39 -38.08 -5.55 29.76
N LEU A 40 -38.82 -4.67 29.10
CA LEU A 40 -38.31 -3.93 27.94
C LEU A 40 -37.13 -3.01 28.32
N LEU A 41 -37.22 -2.30 29.45
CA LEU A 41 -36.12 -1.49 29.96
C LEU A 41 -34.89 -2.34 30.31
N ALA A 42 -35.08 -3.48 30.97
CA ALA A 42 -34.00 -4.38 31.32
C ALA A 42 -33.30 -4.94 30.07
N VAL A 43 -34.07 -5.38 29.07
CA VAL A 43 -33.53 -5.85 27.77
C VAL A 43 -32.80 -4.72 27.05
N GLY A 44 -33.36 -3.51 27.02
CA GLY A 44 -32.71 -2.34 26.43
C GLY A 44 -31.37 -2.02 27.08
N LEU A 45 -31.30 -2.08 28.41
CA LEU A 45 -30.05 -1.87 29.16
C LEU A 45 -29.03 -2.98 28.91
N ILE A 46 -29.45 -4.25 28.88
CA ILE A 46 -28.56 -5.38 28.56
C ILE A 46 -28.01 -5.26 27.13
N CYS A 47 -28.86 -4.91 26.16
CA CYS A 47 -28.43 -4.71 24.78
C CYS A 47 -27.43 -3.56 24.67
N LEU A 48 -27.69 -2.43 25.32
CA LEU A 48 -26.83 -1.24 25.25
C LEU A 48 -25.50 -1.41 26.00
N PHE A 49 -25.52 -2.02 27.19
CA PHE A 49 -24.35 -2.05 28.08
C PHE A 49 -23.60 -3.40 28.11
N ALA A 50 -24.18 -4.49 27.62
CA ALA A 50 -23.50 -5.79 27.58
C ALA A 50 -23.33 -6.32 26.15
N VAL A 51 -24.41 -6.36 25.36
CA VAL A 51 -24.35 -6.95 24.01
C VAL A 51 -23.59 -6.04 23.04
N TYR A 52 -23.90 -4.74 23.02
CA TYR A 52 -23.25 -3.80 22.10
C TYR A 52 -21.72 -3.72 22.27
N PRO A 53 -21.16 -3.60 23.49
CA PRO A 53 -19.70 -3.62 23.68
C PRO A 53 -19.06 -4.94 23.27
N MET A 54 -19.71 -6.08 23.57
CA MET A 54 -19.20 -7.41 23.24
C MET A 54 -19.16 -7.65 21.73
N VAL A 55 -20.24 -7.31 21.01
CA VAL A 55 -20.27 -7.39 19.54
C VAL A 55 -19.28 -6.41 18.93
N SER A 56 -19.19 -5.17 19.45
CA SER A 56 -18.22 -4.19 18.98
C SER A 56 -16.79 -4.69 19.14
N TYR A 57 -16.46 -5.35 20.25
CA TYR A 57 -15.14 -5.96 20.48
C TYR A 57 -14.84 -7.13 19.54
N LEU A 58 -15.81 -8.02 19.31
CA LEU A 58 -15.61 -9.22 18.49
C LEU A 58 -15.59 -8.94 16.98
N VAL A 59 -16.22 -7.85 16.53
CA VAL A 59 -16.28 -7.46 15.12
C VAL A 59 -15.21 -6.43 14.75
N LYS A 60 -14.59 -5.76 15.73
CA LYS A 60 -13.47 -4.84 15.45
C LYS A 60 -12.26 -5.62 14.94
N ARG A 61 -11.90 -5.39 13.68
CA ARG A 61 -10.53 -5.66 13.21
C ARG A 61 -9.64 -4.57 13.79
N GLU A 62 -8.64 -4.95 14.60
CA GLU A 62 -7.67 -3.97 15.10
C GLU A 62 -6.71 -3.59 13.97
N SER A 63 -6.85 -2.38 13.44
CA SER A 63 -5.82 -1.75 12.62
C SER A 63 -4.67 -1.31 13.54
N THR A 64 -3.44 -1.73 13.20
CA THR A 64 -2.22 -1.46 13.97
C THR A 64 -1.96 0.05 14.10
N THR A 65 -1.66 0.53 15.32
CA THR A 65 -1.43 1.95 15.57
C THR A 65 0.02 2.41 15.36
N LEU A 66 0.92 1.52 14.92
CA LEU A 66 2.35 1.82 14.69
C LEU A 66 3.00 2.65 15.81
N GLY A 67 2.58 2.46 17.07
CA GLY A 67 3.12 3.17 18.24
C GLY A 67 2.44 4.51 18.61
N GLY A 68 1.35 4.89 17.96
CA GLY A 68 0.53 6.06 18.32
C GLY A 68 -0.66 5.74 19.23
N TYR A 69 -1.19 6.76 19.93
CA TYR A 69 -2.46 6.66 20.65
C TYR A 69 -3.62 6.77 19.65
N ASN A 70 -4.49 5.74 19.60
CA ASN A 70 -5.60 5.56 18.63
C ASN A 70 -5.20 5.42 17.15
N LEU A 71 -6.18 5.02 16.32
CA LEU A 71 -6.09 5.03 14.86
C LEU A 71 -5.72 6.45 14.39
N GLY A 72 -4.53 6.61 13.81
CA GLY A 72 -4.06 7.90 13.28
C GLY A 72 -3.21 8.76 14.22
N GLY A 73 -2.84 8.30 15.43
CA GLY A 73 -1.84 8.98 16.27
C GLY A 73 -2.24 10.36 16.81
N VAL A 74 -3.44 10.46 17.41
CA VAL A 74 -3.97 11.72 17.95
C VAL A 74 -3.55 11.99 19.40
N ASN A 75 -3.39 13.27 19.77
CA ASN A 75 -3.12 13.66 21.17
C ASN A 75 -4.40 13.56 22.03
N ALA A 76 -4.27 13.75 23.36
CA ALA A 76 -5.34 13.61 24.35
C ALA A 76 -6.62 14.45 24.13
N SER A 77 -6.64 15.42 23.21
CA SER A 77 -7.84 16.18 22.80
C SER A 77 -8.65 15.51 21.68
N GLY A 78 -8.15 14.41 21.09
CA GLY A 78 -8.79 13.75 19.94
C GLY A 78 -8.73 14.56 18.64
N GLN A 79 -8.01 15.69 18.63
CA GLN A 79 -7.80 16.48 17.44
C GLN A 79 -6.69 15.85 16.60
N VAL A 80 -7.02 15.50 15.37
CA VAL A 80 -6.03 15.23 14.33
C VAL A 80 -5.37 16.58 14.00
N PRO A 81 -4.04 16.71 14.12
CA PRO A 81 -3.37 17.92 13.67
C PRO A 81 -3.68 18.14 12.19
N ASP A 82 -4.23 19.31 11.85
CA ASP A 82 -4.41 19.73 10.47
C ASP A 82 -3.03 20.05 9.88
N ILE A 83 -2.40 19.04 9.29
CA ILE A 83 -1.14 19.15 8.56
C ILE A 83 -1.34 19.61 7.11
N GLY A 84 -2.49 20.22 6.78
CA GLY A 84 -2.85 20.54 5.39
C GLY A 84 -3.23 19.28 4.59
N ASN A 85 -3.08 19.34 3.26
CA ASN A 85 -3.34 18.22 2.36
C ASN A 85 -2.18 17.19 2.32
N PHE A 86 -1.48 17.01 3.45
CA PHE A 86 -0.35 16.09 3.59
C PHE A 86 -0.72 14.83 4.40
N GLY A 87 -2.01 14.50 4.51
CA GLY A 87 -2.44 13.20 5.01
C GLY A 87 -1.98 12.07 4.09
N LEU A 88 -2.08 10.81 4.54
CA LEU A 88 -1.78 9.67 3.67
C LEU A 88 -2.77 9.59 2.50
N ILE A 89 -4.05 9.88 2.76
CA ILE A 89 -5.09 9.97 1.74
C ILE A 89 -5.34 11.46 1.49
N ASP A 90 -5.18 11.87 0.24
CA ASP A 90 -5.49 13.22 -0.22
C ASP A 90 -6.97 13.56 0.05
N ARG A 91 -7.23 14.78 0.52
CA ARG A 91 -8.59 15.26 0.84
C ARG A 91 -9.51 15.29 -0.36
N ASP A 92 -8.94 15.45 -1.55
CA ASP A 92 -9.69 15.51 -2.80
C ASP A 92 -9.88 14.12 -3.44
N THR A 93 -9.34 13.05 -2.82
CA THR A 93 -9.53 11.69 -3.33
C THR A 93 -11.02 11.31 -3.29
N PRO A 94 -11.60 10.88 -4.42
CA PRO A 94 -13.01 10.52 -4.47
C PRO A 94 -13.30 9.28 -3.63
N GLU A 95 -14.45 9.25 -2.96
CA GLU A 95 -14.88 8.12 -2.11
C GLU A 95 -14.91 6.78 -2.88
N SER A 96 -15.13 6.82 -4.21
CA SER A 96 -15.09 5.63 -5.07
C SER A 96 -13.71 4.97 -5.16
N ALA A 97 -12.64 5.68 -4.81
CA ALA A 97 -11.27 5.15 -4.81
C ALA A 97 -10.87 4.52 -3.46
N PHE A 98 -11.69 4.65 -2.41
CA PHE A 98 -11.34 4.19 -1.07
C PHE A 98 -11.31 2.67 -0.93
N TYR A 99 -12.04 1.98 -1.79
CA TYR A 99 -12.12 0.53 -1.80
C TYR A 99 -11.94 0.00 -3.21
N HIS A 100 -11.22 -1.11 -3.33
CA HIS A 100 -10.99 -1.80 -4.59
C HIS A 100 -11.18 -3.30 -4.43
N THR A 101 -11.89 -3.93 -5.36
CA THR A 101 -12.01 -5.39 -5.38
C THR A 101 -10.81 -6.00 -6.08
N SER A 102 -10.01 -6.77 -5.34
CA SER A 102 -8.89 -7.56 -5.85
C SER A 102 -9.30 -8.38 -7.08
N LEU A 103 -8.56 -8.24 -8.17
CA LEU A 103 -8.77 -9.04 -9.38
C LEU A 103 -8.31 -10.49 -9.21
N ASN A 104 -7.49 -10.78 -8.20
CA ASN A 104 -6.91 -12.10 -7.98
C ASN A 104 -7.86 -13.03 -7.21
N ASP A 105 -8.45 -12.54 -6.11
CA ASP A 105 -9.21 -13.35 -5.17
C ASP A 105 -10.57 -12.75 -4.78
N GLY A 106 -10.93 -11.57 -5.31
CA GLY A 106 -12.17 -10.88 -5.00
C GLY A 106 -12.21 -10.27 -3.59
N SER A 107 -11.10 -10.28 -2.85
CA SER A 107 -11.00 -9.58 -1.57
C SER A 107 -11.14 -8.07 -1.74
N GLU A 108 -11.70 -7.41 -0.73
CA GLU A 108 -11.77 -5.95 -0.70
C GLU A 108 -10.46 -5.38 -0.15
N TRP A 109 -9.87 -4.46 -0.90
CA TRP A 109 -8.67 -3.71 -0.53
C TRP A 109 -9.04 -2.28 -0.18
N GLU A 110 -8.44 -1.77 0.89
CA GLU A 110 -8.61 -0.40 1.35
C GLU A 110 -7.49 0.49 0.81
N LEU A 111 -7.84 1.71 0.42
CA LEU A 111 -6.86 2.72 0.02
C LEU A 111 -6.05 3.17 1.24
N VAL A 112 -4.72 3.09 1.12
CA VAL A 112 -3.79 3.48 2.20
C VAL A 112 -2.98 4.72 1.89
N PHE A 113 -2.96 5.13 0.62
CA PHE A 113 -2.25 6.33 0.17
C PHE A 113 -2.82 6.84 -1.16
N SER A 114 -2.95 8.16 -1.31
CA SER A 114 -3.31 8.81 -2.56
C SER A 114 -2.76 10.23 -2.63
N ASP A 115 -2.57 10.72 -3.85
CA ASP A 115 -2.25 12.11 -4.14
C ASP A 115 -2.94 12.47 -5.47
N GLU A 116 -3.89 13.40 -5.42
CA GLU A 116 -4.65 13.84 -6.60
C GLU A 116 -3.96 15.01 -7.30
N PHE A 117 -2.91 15.58 -6.71
CA PHE A 117 -2.14 16.70 -7.26
C PHE A 117 -2.98 17.96 -7.59
N ASN A 118 -4.10 18.15 -6.88
CA ASN A 118 -5.05 19.26 -7.11
C ASN A 118 -4.57 20.63 -6.62
N ALA A 119 -3.65 20.67 -5.65
CA ALA A 119 -3.07 21.93 -5.19
C ALA A 119 -2.05 22.45 -6.20
N ASP A 120 -2.38 23.54 -6.88
CA ASP A 120 -1.51 24.18 -7.88
C ASP A 120 -0.21 24.74 -7.30
N GLY A 121 0.86 24.69 -8.11
CA GLY A 121 2.13 25.32 -7.79
C GLY A 121 2.95 24.59 -6.71
N ARG A 122 2.63 23.33 -6.39
CA ARG A 122 3.49 22.49 -5.53
C ARG A 122 4.85 22.36 -6.18
N THR A 123 5.87 22.52 -5.35
CA THR A 123 7.27 22.26 -5.68
C THR A 123 7.70 20.98 -4.99
N PHE A 124 8.72 20.33 -5.55
CA PHE A 124 9.19 19.04 -5.09
C PHE A 124 10.71 19.05 -4.87
N TYR A 125 11.27 20.19 -4.47
CA TYR A 125 12.67 20.21 -4.04
C TYR A 125 12.84 19.35 -2.77
N PRO A 126 14.08 18.92 -2.47
CA PRO A 126 14.33 18.15 -1.26
C PRO A 126 13.80 18.84 0.00
N GLY A 127 12.80 18.20 0.63
CA GLY A 127 12.14 18.68 1.85
C GLY A 127 10.86 19.50 1.64
N ASP A 128 10.47 19.84 0.42
CA ASP A 128 9.24 20.61 0.15
C ASP A 128 7.96 19.76 0.32
N ASP A 129 8.07 18.46 0.04
CA ASP A 129 6.95 17.52 0.08
C ASP A 129 7.31 16.28 0.93
N PRO A 130 6.39 15.81 1.80
CA PRO A 130 6.67 14.69 2.70
C PRO A 130 6.73 13.33 1.99
N TYR A 131 6.05 13.17 0.85
CA TYR A 131 5.90 11.89 0.15
C TYR A 131 6.68 11.83 -1.16
N TRP A 132 6.87 12.98 -1.79
CA TRP A 132 7.51 13.11 -3.09
C TRP A 132 8.77 13.97 -3.04
N GLU A 133 9.70 13.70 -3.95
CA GLU A 133 10.88 14.53 -4.17
C GLU A 133 11.35 14.39 -5.61
N ALA A 134 11.66 15.51 -6.24
CA ALA A 134 12.14 15.55 -7.61
C ALA A 134 13.65 15.33 -7.65
N ALA A 135 14.11 14.59 -8.65
CA ALA A 135 15.52 14.25 -8.80
C ALA A 135 16.32 15.44 -9.39
N ASP A 136 17.55 15.63 -8.90
CA ASP A 136 18.59 16.47 -9.54
C ASP A 136 19.77 15.56 -9.96
N LEU A 137 19.66 14.87 -11.10
CA LEU A 137 20.67 13.92 -11.57
C LEU A 137 20.61 13.68 -13.09
N HIS A 138 21.74 13.25 -13.67
CA HIS A 138 21.76 12.59 -14.97
C HIS A 138 21.52 11.09 -14.80
N TYR A 139 20.45 10.57 -15.39
CA TYR A 139 20.14 9.14 -15.35
C TYR A 139 21.01 8.39 -16.36
N TRP A 140 22.28 8.22 -16.00
CA TRP A 140 23.31 7.69 -16.89
C TRP A 140 23.08 6.22 -17.27
N GLY A 141 22.38 5.43 -16.44
CA GLY A 141 22.17 3.99 -16.65
C GLY A 141 21.44 3.67 -17.97
N THR A 142 20.58 4.59 -18.41
CA THR A 142 19.83 4.53 -19.68
C THR A 142 20.37 5.53 -20.71
N ASN A 143 21.48 6.21 -20.39
CA ASN A 143 22.11 7.22 -21.22
C ASN A 143 21.16 8.35 -21.63
N ASN A 144 20.38 8.86 -20.67
CA ASN A 144 19.41 9.92 -20.92
C ASN A 144 20.06 11.15 -21.57
N LEU A 145 19.33 11.79 -22.48
CA LEU A 145 19.81 13.00 -23.16
C LEU A 145 19.55 14.26 -22.30
N GLU A 146 18.73 14.11 -21.27
CA GLU A 146 18.34 15.14 -20.33
C GLU A 146 18.99 14.97 -18.97
N TRP A 147 19.17 16.11 -18.31
CA TRP A 147 19.42 16.16 -16.87
C TRP A 147 18.09 16.35 -16.15
N TYR A 148 17.75 15.48 -15.18
CA TYR A 148 16.58 15.68 -14.33
C TYR A 148 16.79 16.79 -13.33
N SER A 149 15.81 17.68 -13.18
CA SER A 149 15.94 18.84 -12.30
C SER A 149 14.61 19.18 -11.63
N PRO A 150 14.59 19.57 -10.34
CA PRO A 150 13.35 19.81 -9.60
C PRO A 150 12.44 20.90 -10.18
N ASP A 151 12.98 21.93 -10.82
CA ASP A 151 12.18 22.98 -11.48
C ASP A 151 11.41 22.51 -12.72
N MET A 152 11.65 21.29 -13.19
CA MET A 152 10.88 20.66 -14.27
C MET A 152 9.67 19.86 -13.77
N VAL A 153 9.41 19.90 -12.45
CA VAL A 153 8.33 19.15 -11.80
C VAL A 153 7.47 20.11 -10.98
N SER A 154 6.19 20.17 -11.30
CA SER A 154 5.23 21.01 -10.57
C SER A 154 3.81 20.51 -10.73
N THR A 155 2.88 21.00 -9.93
CA THR A 155 1.44 20.76 -10.13
C THR A 155 0.76 21.95 -10.79
N SER A 156 -0.18 21.68 -11.69
CA SER A 156 -1.07 22.70 -12.24
C SER A 156 -2.34 22.07 -12.81
N ASN A 157 -3.47 22.76 -12.66
CA ASN A 157 -4.77 22.39 -13.22
C ASN A 157 -5.24 20.97 -12.82
N GLY A 158 -4.96 20.53 -11.59
CA GLY A 158 -5.35 19.17 -11.14
C GLY A 158 -4.42 18.04 -11.55
N HIS A 159 -3.17 18.34 -11.95
CA HIS A 159 -2.24 17.34 -12.43
C HIS A 159 -0.81 17.57 -11.93
N LEU A 160 -0.09 16.47 -11.67
CA LEU A 160 1.36 16.45 -11.66
C LEU A 160 1.89 16.63 -13.09
N ASN A 161 2.75 17.62 -13.30
CA ASN A 161 3.37 17.90 -14.59
C ASN A 161 4.87 17.62 -14.52
N LEU A 162 5.33 16.69 -15.36
CA LEU A 162 6.75 16.41 -15.60
C LEU A 162 7.14 16.96 -16.97
N THR A 163 8.00 17.98 -16.98
CA THR A 163 8.35 18.70 -18.21
C THR A 163 9.69 18.22 -18.76
N LEU A 164 9.75 17.99 -20.08
CA LEU A 164 10.98 17.82 -20.83
C LEU A 164 11.16 19.01 -21.78
N ALA A 165 12.32 19.66 -21.73
CA ALA A 165 12.61 20.83 -22.56
C ALA A 165 14.00 20.75 -23.18
N ARG A 166 14.14 21.27 -24.40
CA ARG A 166 15.43 21.49 -25.05
C ARG A 166 16.10 22.72 -24.44
N GLN A 167 16.76 22.50 -23.32
CA GLN A 167 17.46 23.51 -22.55
C GLN A 167 18.79 22.94 -22.11
N LYS A 168 19.89 23.59 -22.53
CA LYS A 168 21.23 23.17 -22.09
C LYS A 168 21.34 23.29 -20.57
N TRP A 169 21.65 22.18 -19.91
CA TRP A 169 21.76 22.13 -18.46
C TRP A 169 22.85 21.14 -18.06
N ARG A 170 23.80 21.59 -17.23
CA ARG A 170 24.89 20.77 -16.67
C ARG A 170 25.63 19.88 -17.70
N GLY A 171 25.78 20.37 -18.94
CA GLY A 171 26.51 19.69 -20.01
C GLY A 171 25.66 18.81 -20.95
N LEU A 172 24.36 18.68 -20.69
CA LEU A 172 23.40 17.98 -21.56
C LEU A 172 22.53 18.97 -22.34
N ASP A 173 21.93 18.52 -23.44
CA ASP A 173 21.14 19.36 -24.35
C ASP A 173 19.66 19.53 -23.92
N TYR A 174 19.22 18.69 -22.98
CA TYR A 174 17.85 18.67 -22.49
C TYR A 174 17.80 18.74 -20.96
N LYS A 175 16.66 19.19 -20.46
CA LYS A 175 16.33 19.23 -19.03
C LYS A 175 14.97 18.56 -18.84
N GLY A 176 14.84 17.66 -17.87
CA GLY A 176 13.65 16.84 -17.67
C GLY A 176 13.16 16.82 -16.22
N GLY A 177 11.98 16.26 -16.00
CA GLY A 177 11.41 16.01 -14.67
C GLY A 177 11.37 14.52 -14.33
N MET A 178 11.80 14.17 -13.12
CA MET A 178 11.65 12.85 -12.51
C MET A 178 11.24 13.06 -11.05
N LEU A 179 10.18 12.37 -10.61
CA LEU A 179 9.67 12.44 -9.24
C LEU A 179 9.77 11.05 -8.60
N THR A 180 10.11 10.99 -7.31
CA THR A 180 10.24 9.73 -6.58
C THR A 180 9.68 9.82 -5.17
N SER A 181 9.14 8.71 -4.67
CA SER A 181 8.76 8.49 -3.28
C SER A 181 9.77 7.64 -2.50
N TRP A 182 10.97 7.43 -3.06
CA TRP A 182 12.02 6.62 -2.46
C TRP A 182 12.33 7.05 -1.02
N ASN A 183 12.26 6.10 -0.10
CA ASN A 183 12.46 6.31 1.33
C ASN A 183 11.51 7.35 1.98
N LYS A 184 10.35 7.62 1.36
CA LYS A 184 9.29 8.49 1.89
C LYS A 184 7.98 7.73 2.08
N PHE A 185 7.56 6.98 1.06
CA PHE A 185 6.41 6.10 1.12
C PHE A 185 6.78 4.70 0.63
N CYS A 186 6.35 3.69 1.38
CA CYS A 186 6.55 2.28 1.05
C CYS A 186 5.30 1.51 1.44
N PHE A 187 4.90 0.58 0.58
CA PHE A 187 3.83 -0.36 0.84
C PHE A 187 4.32 -1.77 0.49
N THR A 188 3.65 -2.80 1.01
CA THR A 188 3.97 -4.20 0.73
C THR A 188 2.69 -4.96 0.48
N GLY A 189 2.60 -5.59 -0.69
CA GLY A 189 1.35 -6.18 -1.17
C GLY A 189 0.34 -5.11 -1.60
N GLY A 190 -0.61 -5.52 -2.44
CA GLY A 190 -1.63 -4.63 -3.02
C GLY A 190 -1.28 -4.20 -4.44
N TYR A 191 -1.87 -3.10 -4.85
CA TYR A 191 -1.75 -2.54 -6.20
C TYR A 191 -1.66 -1.01 -6.10
N PHE A 192 -1.09 -0.38 -7.11
CA PHE A 192 -1.12 1.07 -7.26
C PHE A 192 -1.54 1.40 -8.68
N VAL A 193 -2.25 2.52 -8.83
CA VAL A 193 -2.81 2.97 -10.11
C VAL A 193 -2.50 4.44 -10.29
N ALA A 194 -2.41 4.85 -11.55
CA ALA A 194 -2.30 6.24 -11.93
C ALA A 194 -3.10 6.51 -13.20
N ASN A 195 -3.62 7.73 -13.31
CA ASN A 195 -4.21 8.24 -14.53
C ASN A 195 -3.18 9.14 -15.22
N ILE A 196 -2.67 8.69 -16.37
CA ILE A 196 -1.50 9.30 -17.02
C ILE A 196 -1.88 9.79 -18.41
N SER A 197 -1.53 11.05 -18.71
CA SER A 197 -1.48 11.58 -20.06
C SER A 197 -0.06 11.50 -20.59
N LEU A 198 0.16 10.75 -21.68
CA LEU A 198 1.48 10.59 -22.27
C LEU A 198 1.91 11.85 -23.04
N PRO A 199 3.18 12.27 -22.94
CA PRO A 199 3.69 13.40 -23.69
C PRO A 199 3.87 13.07 -25.18
N GLY A 200 3.79 14.10 -26.03
CA GLY A 200 4.10 14.00 -27.45
C GLY A 200 3.00 13.34 -28.28
N SER A 201 3.38 12.85 -29.46
CA SER A 201 2.49 12.14 -30.38
C SER A 201 2.91 10.69 -30.49
N SER A 202 1.92 9.79 -30.60
CA SER A 202 2.13 8.35 -30.81
C SER A 202 2.77 7.98 -32.16
N THR A 203 3.16 8.98 -32.96
CA THR A 203 3.82 8.84 -34.27
C THR A 203 5.21 9.47 -34.31
N VAL A 204 5.69 10.01 -33.19
CA VAL A 204 7.00 10.65 -33.07
C VAL A 204 7.82 9.91 -32.01
N TYR A 205 8.94 9.33 -32.44
CA TYR A 205 9.86 8.61 -31.55
C TYR A 205 10.77 9.56 -30.76
N GLY A 206 11.39 9.01 -29.71
CA GLY A 206 12.41 9.69 -28.91
C GLY A 206 11.99 10.03 -27.48
N LEU A 207 10.71 9.91 -27.14
CA LEU A 207 10.24 10.00 -25.76
C LEU A 207 10.12 8.61 -25.15
N TRP A 208 10.51 8.48 -23.88
CA TRP A 208 10.36 7.28 -23.06
C TRP A 208 9.74 7.64 -21.70
N PRO A 209 8.46 8.03 -21.66
CA PRO A 209 7.76 8.24 -20.41
C PRO A 209 7.56 6.90 -19.70
N ALA A 210 7.81 6.88 -18.39
CA ALA A 210 7.70 5.69 -17.58
C ALA A 210 7.10 5.98 -16.19
N MET A 211 6.37 5.01 -15.66
CA MET A 211 5.94 4.94 -14.26
C MET A 211 6.17 3.52 -13.76
N TRP A 212 6.91 3.41 -12.67
CA TRP A 212 7.38 2.13 -12.16
C TRP A 212 7.57 2.19 -10.63
N ALA A 213 7.63 1.02 -10.01
CA ALA A 213 7.91 0.84 -8.61
C ALA A 213 9.19 0.01 -8.44
N LEU A 214 9.95 0.35 -7.40
CA LEU A 214 11.22 -0.26 -7.08
C LEU A 214 11.28 -0.65 -5.61
N GLY A 215 11.91 -1.79 -5.31
CA GLY A 215 12.24 -2.16 -3.93
C GLY A 215 13.05 -1.06 -3.22
N ASN A 216 12.61 -0.65 -2.02
CA ASN A 216 13.12 0.55 -1.33
C ASN A 216 14.63 0.51 -0.98
N LEU A 217 15.29 -0.64 -1.05
CA LEU A 217 16.73 -0.75 -0.83
C LEU A 217 17.58 -0.16 -1.96
N GLY A 218 16.99 0.00 -3.14
CA GLY A 218 17.65 0.59 -4.30
C GLY A 218 17.11 2.00 -4.54
N ARG A 219 17.98 2.87 -5.01
CA ARG A 219 17.66 4.24 -5.40
C ARG A 219 17.88 4.38 -6.90
N ALA A 220 16.80 4.63 -7.63
CA ALA A 220 16.82 4.87 -9.06
C ALA A 220 17.83 5.96 -9.44
N GLY A 221 18.63 5.72 -10.49
CA GLY A 221 19.72 6.62 -10.92
C GLY A 221 21.03 6.50 -10.11
N TYR A 222 21.05 5.75 -9.00
CA TYR A 222 22.25 5.52 -8.18
C TYR A 222 22.73 4.07 -8.32
N GLY A 223 23.53 3.79 -9.37
CA GLY A 223 23.93 2.42 -9.72
C GLY A 223 24.59 1.61 -8.60
N ALA A 224 25.36 2.25 -7.71
CA ALA A 224 25.95 1.56 -6.55
C ALA A 224 24.90 0.97 -5.59
N SER A 225 23.70 1.55 -5.53
CA SER A 225 22.60 1.00 -4.73
C SER A 225 21.92 -0.21 -5.41
N LEU A 226 21.98 -0.27 -6.75
CA LEU A 226 21.34 -1.29 -7.58
C LEU A 226 22.25 -2.48 -7.87
N ASP A 227 23.57 -2.29 -7.80
CA ASP A 227 24.58 -3.32 -8.07
C ASP A 227 24.40 -4.57 -7.19
N GLY A 228 24.15 -5.70 -7.85
CA GLY A 228 23.82 -6.99 -7.22
C GLY A 228 22.54 -6.98 -6.37
N MET A 229 21.72 -5.93 -6.46
CA MET A 229 20.45 -5.82 -5.74
C MET A 229 19.27 -5.93 -6.70
N TRP A 230 19.34 -5.20 -7.80
CA TRP A 230 18.37 -5.24 -8.88
C TRP A 230 18.81 -6.24 -9.96
N PRO A 231 17.88 -6.98 -10.57
CA PRO A 231 16.44 -7.03 -10.33
C PRO A 231 16.05 -8.21 -9.41
N TYR A 232 16.88 -8.56 -8.41
CA TYR A 232 16.63 -9.74 -7.59
C TYR A 232 15.33 -9.62 -6.77
N SER A 233 14.68 -10.75 -6.50
CA SER A 233 13.51 -10.88 -5.65
C SER A 233 13.56 -12.17 -4.82
N TYR A 234 14.77 -12.54 -4.39
CA TYR A 234 15.08 -13.90 -3.95
C TYR A 234 15.63 -13.96 -2.53
N ASP A 235 15.21 -14.99 -1.79
CA ASP A 235 15.48 -15.16 -0.36
C ASP A 235 15.88 -16.62 -0.02
N THR A 236 16.39 -17.35 -1.01
CA THR A 236 16.88 -18.73 -0.85
C THR A 236 18.37 -18.77 -1.10
N CYS A 237 19.11 -19.54 -0.27
CA CYS A 237 20.51 -19.81 -0.57
C CYS A 237 20.65 -20.98 -1.56
N ASP A 238 20.71 -20.66 -2.85
CA ASP A 238 21.10 -21.61 -3.88
C ASP A 238 21.83 -20.91 -5.05
N VAL A 239 22.01 -21.65 -6.13
CA VAL A 239 22.72 -21.20 -7.34
C VAL A 239 22.08 -19.95 -7.97
N GLY A 240 20.79 -19.67 -7.72
CA GLY A 240 20.10 -18.48 -8.22
C GLY A 240 20.71 -17.17 -7.71
N THR A 241 21.40 -17.20 -6.58
CA THR A 241 22.08 -16.02 -6.01
C THR A 241 23.50 -15.81 -6.53
N LEU A 242 24.06 -16.78 -7.26
CA LEU A 242 25.44 -16.71 -7.76
C LEU A 242 25.54 -15.90 -9.07
N PRO A 243 26.74 -15.39 -9.40
CA PRO A 243 26.99 -14.77 -10.70
C PRO A 243 26.55 -15.68 -11.84
N ASN A 244 25.84 -15.12 -12.82
CA ASN A 244 25.28 -15.83 -13.97
C ASN A 244 24.42 -17.06 -13.62
N GLN A 245 23.93 -17.15 -12.39
CA GLN A 245 23.23 -18.34 -11.87
C GLN A 245 24.00 -19.65 -12.10
N THR A 246 25.32 -19.60 -11.94
CA THR A 246 26.22 -20.72 -12.21
C THR A 246 27.23 -20.89 -11.09
N ARG A 247 27.53 -22.14 -10.70
CA ARG A 247 28.57 -22.50 -9.73
C ARG A 247 29.96 -22.44 -10.37
N PRO A 248 31.05 -22.40 -9.58
CA PRO A 248 32.41 -22.37 -10.11
C PRO A 248 32.78 -23.55 -11.03
N ASP A 249 32.07 -24.68 -10.91
CA ASP A 249 32.23 -25.87 -11.75
C ASP A 249 31.44 -25.82 -13.07
N GLY A 250 30.73 -24.71 -13.34
CA GLY A 250 29.89 -24.53 -14.53
C GLY A 250 28.49 -25.12 -14.41
N THR A 251 28.06 -25.60 -13.23
CA THR A 251 26.72 -26.16 -13.03
C THR A 251 25.72 -25.11 -12.50
N PRO A 252 24.42 -25.23 -12.83
CA PRO A 252 23.82 -26.19 -13.75
C PRO A 252 24.15 -25.83 -15.21
N ILE A 253 24.37 -26.85 -16.05
CA ILE A 253 24.61 -26.67 -17.49
C ILE A 253 23.48 -25.91 -18.20
N ASN A 254 22.27 -25.96 -17.63
CA ASN A 254 21.11 -25.22 -18.14
C ASN A 254 21.26 -23.70 -17.99
N ALA A 255 22.12 -23.20 -17.10
CA ALA A 255 22.41 -21.77 -16.99
C ALA A 255 23.36 -21.27 -18.08
N THR A 256 24.00 -22.16 -18.84
CA THR A 256 25.03 -21.83 -19.83
C THR A 256 24.59 -22.09 -21.27
N ARG A 257 23.29 -22.34 -21.50
CA ARG A 257 22.73 -22.64 -22.83
C ARG A 257 21.26 -22.24 -22.89
N ASN A 258 20.78 -21.95 -24.09
CA ASN A 258 19.38 -21.63 -24.37
C ASN A 258 18.81 -20.47 -23.52
N GLY A 259 19.68 -19.58 -23.03
CA GLY A 259 19.30 -18.33 -22.40
C GLY A 259 19.23 -17.19 -23.42
N ASP A 260 19.85 -16.07 -23.08
CA ASP A 260 19.81 -14.87 -23.90
C ASP A 260 20.71 -14.98 -25.13
N LYS A 261 20.09 -14.95 -26.32
CA LYS A 261 20.75 -15.04 -27.62
C LYS A 261 21.72 -13.90 -27.89
N TYR A 262 21.54 -12.75 -27.25
CA TYR A 262 22.41 -11.60 -27.39
C TYR A 262 23.62 -11.65 -26.45
N ASN A 263 23.60 -12.56 -25.47
CA ASN A 263 24.63 -12.72 -24.45
C ASN A 263 25.25 -14.14 -24.45
N GLY A 264 25.39 -14.74 -25.64
CA GLY A 264 26.06 -16.04 -25.78
C GLY A 264 25.27 -17.23 -25.23
N ASP A 265 23.94 -17.13 -25.26
CA ASP A 265 22.98 -18.15 -24.80
C ASP A 265 23.08 -18.49 -23.31
N VAL A 266 23.69 -17.62 -22.48
CA VAL A 266 23.70 -17.77 -21.01
C VAL A 266 22.38 -17.32 -20.42
N LEU A 267 21.98 -17.95 -19.31
CA LEU A 267 20.71 -17.65 -18.64
C LEU A 267 20.70 -16.28 -17.95
N SER A 268 21.83 -15.90 -17.36
CA SER A 268 21.97 -14.66 -16.61
C SER A 268 23.36 -14.08 -16.85
N TYR A 269 23.42 -12.75 -16.91
CA TYR A 269 24.64 -11.95 -16.91
C TYR A 269 24.76 -11.10 -15.64
N LEU A 270 23.93 -11.38 -14.62
CA LEU A 270 23.92 -10.64 -13.37
C LEU A 270 25.13 -11.00 -12.49
N PRO A 271 25.65 -10.04 -11.70
CA PRO A 271 26.86 -10.23 -10.90
C PRO A 271 26.68 -11.13 -9.68
N GLY A 272 25.47 -11.67 -9.44
CA GLY A 272 25.10 -12.34 -8.21
C GLY A 272 24.37 -11.40 -7.25
N GLN A 273 23.56 -11.97 -6.36
CA GLN A 273 22.81 -11.21 -5.37
C GLN A 273 23.76 -10.78 -4.24
N ARG A 274 23.97 -9.46 -4.12
CA ARG A 274 24.87 -8.84 -3.15
C ARG A 274 24.47 -9.13 -1.70
N LEU A 275 23.17 -9.05 -1.41
CA LEU A 275 22.61 -9.35 -0.10
C LEU A 275 21.90 -10.70 -0.14
N SER A 276 22.66 -11.75 -0.40
CA SER A 276 22.15 -13.12 -0.53
C SER A 276 21.94 -13.79 0.84
N ALA A 277 20.91 -14.64 0.91
CA ALA A 277 20.71 -15.55 2.03
C ALA A 277 21.90 -16.52 2.24
N CYS A 278 22.73 -16.73 1.22
CA CYS A 278 23.96 -17.52 1.30
C CYS A 278 25.12 -16.84 2.05
N THR A 279 24.92 -15.64 2.56
CA THR A 279 25.99 -14.93 3.27
C THR A 279 26.45 -15.75 4.47
N CYS A 280 27.77 -15.95 4.57
CA CYS A 280 28.36 -16.80 5.59
C CYS A 280 28.21 -16.17 6.99
N GLU A 281 28.16 -17.02 8.02
CA GLU A 281 28.13 -16.52 9.39
C GLU A 281 29.39 -15.73 9.73
N GLY A 282 29.22 -14.56 10.33
CA GLY A 282 30.32 -13.63 10.63
C GLY A 282 30.59 -12.59 9.54
N GLU A 283 30.05 -12.78 8.34
CA GLU A 283 30.11 -11.79 7.26
C GLU A 283 29.08 -10.68 7.45
N SER A 284 29.34 -9.53 6.81
CA SER A 284 28.45 -8.38 6.86
C SER A 284 27.18 -8.64 6.05
N HIS A 285 26.03 -8.64 6.71
CA HIS A 285 24.72 -8.68 6.07
C HIS A 285 23.74 -7.80 6.85
N PRO A 286 23.02 -6.87 6.20
CA PRO A 286 21.95 -6.15 6.86
C PRO A 286 20.82 -7.15 7.13
N GLY A 287 20.43 -7.31 8.39
CA GLY A 287 19.42 -8.29 8.80
C GLY A 287 18.07 -8.16 8.08
N PRO A 288 17.11 -9.05 8.39
CA PRO A 288 17.12 -9.98 9.53
C PRO A 288 17.85 -11.31 9.27
N LYS A 289 18.14 -12.05 10.35
CA LYS A 289 18.61 -13.44 10.31
C LYS A 289 17.46 -14.32 10.80
N ARG A 290 17.12 -15.35 10.02
CA ARG A 290 16.12 -16.35 10.40
C ARG A 290 16.61 -17.12 11.64
N LYS A 291 15.68 -17.44 12.52
CA LYS A 291 15.95 -18.35 13.64
C LYS A 291 16.25 -19.75 13.10
N ALA A 292 16.96 -20.56 13.89
CA ALA A 292 17.23 -21.96 13.52
C ALA A 292 15.96 -22.80 13.27
N SER A 293 14.81 -22.39 13.84
CA SER A 293 13.51 -23.04 13.63
C SER A 293 12.75 -22.53 12.39
N GLU A 294 13.19 -21.42 11.80
CA GLU A 294 12.56 -20.80 10.63
C GLU A 294 13.26 -21.31 9.36
N THR A 295 12.48 -21.55 8.31
CA THR A 295 12.96 -22.06 7.02
C THR A 295 12.78 -21.01 5.93
N ASP A 296 13.62 -21.06 4.90
CA ASP A 296 13.49 -20.27 3.67
C ASP A 296 12.36 -20.77 2.72
N GLY A 297 11.61 -21.79 3.15
CA GLY A 297 10.56 -22.43 2.35
C GLY A 297 11.10 -23.38 1.28
N ARG A 298 12.42 -23.51 1.14
CA ARG A 298 13.11 -24.40 0.18
C ARG A 298 14.06 -25.40 0.85
N GLY A 299 14.01 -25.49 2.18
CA GLY A 299 14.62 -26.55 2.96
C GLY A 299 15.85 -26.13 3.77
N GLN A 300 16.26 -24.86 3.69
CA GLN A 300 17.32 -24.35 4.56
C GLN A 300 16.70 -23.71 5.81
N SER A 301 17.17 -24.14 6.98
CA SER A 301 16.74 -23.58 8.27
C SER A 301 17.78 -22.61 8.83
N GLY A 302 17.33 -21.49 9.41
CA GLY A 302 18.21 -20.41 9.85
C GLY A 302 18.84 -19.62 8.70
N GLY A 303 19.93 -18.91 8.99
CA GLY A 303 20.66 -18.12 7.99
C GLY A 303 20.11 -16.70 7.78
N PHE A 304 20.75 -15.93 6.90
CA PHE A 304 20.29 -14.57 6.60
C PHE A 304 19.06 -14.59 5.71
N VAL A 305 18.25 -13.52 5.80
CA VAL A 305 17.19 -13.24 4.83
C VAL A 305 17.82 -12.51 3.66
N GLY A 306 17.72 -13.08 2.46
CA GLY A 306 18.12 -12.43 1.22
C GLY A 306 17.30 -11.17 0.98
N ARG A 307 17.99 -10.11 0.57
CA ARG A 307 17.41 -8.79 0.33
C ARG A 307 17.74 -8.34 -1.07
N ALA A 308 16.81 -7.65 -1.69
CA ALA A 308 16.92 -7.32 -3.09
C ALA A 308 16.04 -6.13 -3.48
N VAL A 309 16.12 -5.76 -4.75
CA VAL A 309 15.45 -4.60 -5.34
C VAL A 309 14.75 -5.06 -6.62
N PRO A 310 13.55 -5.63 -6.51
CA PRO A 310 12.74 -5.93 -7.68
C PRO A 310 12.13 -4.66 -8.28
N GLU A 311 11.74 -4.74 -9.54
CA GLU A 311 11.12 -3.66 -10.30
C GLU A 311 9.81 -4.10 -10.94
N ILE A 312 8.79 -3.23 -10.87
CA ILE A 312 7.51 -3.39 -11.56
C ILE A 312 7.26 -2.13 -12.37
N ASP A 313 7.11 -2.27 -13.66
CA ASP A 313 6.79 -1.19 -14.59
C ASP A 313 5.28 -1.16 -14.84
N VAL A 314 4.62 -0.12 -14.35
CA VAL A 314 3.19 0.12 -14.63
C VAL A 314 3.00 0.62 -16.06
N LEU A 315 3.98 1.40 -16.53
CA LEU A 315 3.96 1.96 -17.85
C LEU A 315 5.39 2.21 -18.31
N GLU A 316 5.73 1.68 -19.47
CA GLU A 316 6.79 2.22 -20.32
C GLU A 316 6.22 2.42 -21.71
N ALA A 317 6.26 3.65 -22.22
CA ALA A 317 5.77 3.94 -23.56
C ALA A 317 6.92 4.38 -24.48
N GLN A 318 6.83 3.96 -25.73
CA GLN A 318 7.77 4.35 -26.78
C GLN A 318 7.08 4.32 -28.13
N VAL A 319 7.65 5.02 -29.11
CA VAL A 319 7.24 4.88 -30.51
C VAL A 319 8.38 4.20 -31.26
N ASP A 320 8.07 3.10 -31.94
CA ASP A 320 9.05 2.38 -32.75
C ASP A 320 9.53 3.26 -33.91
N ALA A 321 10.85 3.41 -34.04
CA ALA A 321 11.43 4.34 -35.01
C ALA A 321 11.27 3.90 -36.48
N GLY A 322 11.02 2.62 -36.75
CA GLY A 322 10.84 2.09 -38.10
C GLY A 322 9.40 2.16 -38.59
N THR A 323 8.45 1.82 -37.72
CA THR A 323 7.02 1.72 -38.03
C THR A 323 6.23 2.96 -37.64
N LEU A 324 6.77 3.80 -36.74
CA LEU A 324 6.10 4.96 -36.15
C LEU A 324 4.80 4.60 -35.41
N ILE A 325 4.77 3.40 -34.83
CA ILE A 325 3.67 2.91 -34.00
C ILE A 325 4.05 3.06 -32.53
N GLY A 326 3.15 3.67 -31.76
CA GLY A 326 3.26 3.74 -30.31
C GLY A 326 2.98 2.39 -29.63
N HIS A 327 3.85 2.03 -28.70
CA HIS A 327 3.75 0.86 -27.85
C HIS A 327 3.74 1.27 -26.39
N VAL A 328 3.05 0.48 -25.59
CA VAL A 328 3.03 0.58 -24.13
C VAL A 328 3.27 -0.82 -23.57
N SER A 329 4.17 -0.94 -22.61
CA SER A 329 4.42 -2.17 -21.88
C SER A 329 4.14 -2.02 -20.39
N GLN A 330 3.72 -3.15 -19.80
CA GLN A 330 3.79 -3.44 -18.37
C GLN A 330 4.76 -4.61 -18.22
N SER A 331 5.74 -4.45 -17.34
CA SER A 331 6.79 -5.44 -17.12
C SER A 331 7.07 -5.62 -15.64
N GLY A 332 7.70 -6.74 -15.32
CA GLY A 332 8.30 -6.95 -14.01
C GLY A 332 9.67 -7.55 -14.22
N GLN A 333 10.63 -7.07 -13.45
CA GLN A 333 12.02 -7.49 -13.56
C GLN A 333 12.37 -8.26 -12.30
N TRP A 334 12.62 -9.55 -12.49
CA TRP A 334 12.75 -10.53 -11.43
C TRP A 334 13.95 -11.43 -11.70
N ALA A 335 14.86 -11.50 -10.74
CA ALA A 335 15.92 -12.50 -10.70
C ALA A 335 15.81 -13.32 -9.40
N PRO A 336 16.20 -14.61 -9.43
CA PRO A 336 16.79 -15.37 -10.54
C PRO A 336 15.78 -15.77 -11.63
N PHE A 337 16.32 -16.16 -12.78
CA PHE A 337 15.58 -16.62 -13.95
C PHE A 337 15.42 -18.13 -13.97
N ASN A 338 14.31 -18.61 -14.52
CA ASN A 338 14.10 -20.01 -14.84
C ASN A 338 14.80 -20.38 -16.15
N TYR A 339 15.15 -21.66 -16.31
CA TYR A 339 15.72 -22.17 -17.57
C TYR A 339 14.86 -21.77 -18.77
N ALA A 340 15.51 -21.29 -19.84
CA ALA A 340 14.87 -20.78 -21.06
C ALA A 340 13.88 -19.63 -20.84
N TYR A 341 13.91 -18.97 -19.68
CA TYR A 341 12.94 -17.96 -19.25
C TYR A 341 11.50 -18.47 -19.18
N ASP A 342 11.33 -19.79 -18.99
CA ASP A 342 10.02 -20.41 -18.88
C ASP A 342 9.36 -20.02 -17.54
N TRP A 343 8.21 -19.37 -17.61
CA TRP A 343 7.42 -19.04 -16.44
C TRP A 343 6.48 -20.20 -16.08
N TRP A 344 6.67 -20.82 -14.92
CA TRP A 344 5.78 -21.87 -14.46
C TRP A 344 4.56 -21.26 -13.80
N ASN A 345 3.38 -21.48 -14.40
CA ASN A 345 2.10 -21.06 -13.82
C ASN A 345 1.60 -22.08 -12.79
N THR A 346 2.48 -22.47 -11.87
CA THR A 346 2.13 -23.35 -10.75
C THR A 346 1.85 -22.46 -9.54
N THR A 347 0.59 -22.10 -9.37
CA THR A 347 0.04 -21.52 -8.14
C THR A 347 0.01 -22.52 -7.00
#